data_AF-A0A6P9BSN3-F1
#
_entry.id   AF-A0A6P9BSN3-F1
#
_cell.length_a   1.000
_cell.length_b   1.000
_cell.length_c   1.000
_cell.angle_alpha   90.00
_cell.angle_beta   90.00
_cell.angle_gamma   90.00
#
_symmetry.space_group_name_H-M   'P 1'
#
loop_
_entity.id
_entity.type
_entity.pdbx_description
1 polymer ?
#
loop_
_entity_poly.entity_id
_entity_poly.type
_entity_poly.pdbx_seq_one_letter_code
_entity_poly.pdbx_strand_id
1 'polypeptide(L)'
;MSTFVKKYLEKLKKRASVSDICPPPLLPLTKADIQPGSENERIGLVRNSMFQNPLILKSELGRTRRRCAKIPGANFVYGLTVRGTDGGVPEAIGHWHVMPTRAIKKKEMPKDFIHMNSNGIKAGLFTAKEHHLYCQHHELHCKTTVAKTFPKNVPRLPDAMTYGKPYPPPTPITEILQHKFGDQWLQEHRKANMRLKQKKHLKKREKTHETRMTMLNKYQIPVKIDSQWHMPKFQKIARHLDTFPSQEDRLNAMKAQQIEAPVRRGQFGWGIYTHI
;
A
#
# COMPACT_ATOMS: atom_id res chain seq x y z
N MET A 1 32.92 53.11 22.37
CA MET A 1 32.24 52.71 21.11
C MET A 1 32.06 51.18 20.96
N SER A 2 33.08 50.35 21.22
CA SER A 2 33.06 48.88 21.02
C SER A 2 32.09 48.09 21.94
N THR A 3 31.83 48.59 23.15
CA THR A 3 31.01 47.88 24.15
C THR A 3 29.51 47.95 23.89
N PHE A 4 29.00 49.06 23.34
CA PHE A 4 27.58 49.24 23.06
C PHE A 4 27.10 48.35 21.92
N VAL A 5 27.89 48.27 20.84
CA VAL A 5 27.59 47.41 19.67
C VAL A 5 27.61 45.93 20.06
N LYS A 6 28.58 45.50 20.88
CA LYS A 6 28.60 44.13 21.44
C LYS A 6 27.37 43.83 22.29
N LYS A 7 26.99 44.75 23.20
CA LYS A 7 25.78 44.59 24.04
C LYS A 7 24.51 44.54 23.21
N TYR A 8 24.45 45.32 22.12
CA TYR A 8 23.31 45.36 21.20
C TYR A 8 23.21 44.06 20.39
N LEU A 9 24.33 43.53 19.89
CA LEU A 9 24.39 42.25 19.17
C LEU A 9 24.12 41.04 20.09
N GLU A 10 24.57 41.06 21.34
CA GLU A 10 24.20 40.03 22.33
C GLU A 10 22.71 40.09 22.70
N LYS A 11 22.13 41.29 22.80
CA LYS A 11 20.70 41.48 23.06
C LYS A 11 19.83 41.02 21.88
N LEU A 12 20.34 41.12 20.65
CA LEU A 12 19.72 40.53 19.46
C LEU A 12 19.79 38.99 19.46
N LYS A 13 20.91 38.39 19.91
CA LYS A 13 21.04 36.93 20.05
C LYS A 13 20.18 36.30 21.15
N LYS A 14 19.79 37.07 22.17
CA LYS A 14 18.92 36.61 23.27
C LYS A 14 17.42 36.69 22.98
N ARG A 15 17.01 37.31 21.87
CA ARG A 15 15.65 37.11 21.36
C ARG A 15 15.64 35.70 20.77
N ALA A 16 14.95 34.78 21.43
CA ALA A 16 14.70 33.45 20.90
C ALA A 16 14.40 33.59 19.40
N SER A 17 15.19 32.90 18.58
CA SER A 17 14.98 32.96 17.14
C SER A 17 13.55 32.49 16.89
N VAL A 18 12.85 33.06 15.91
CA VAL A 18 11.46 32.66 15.60
C VAL A 18 11.39 31.15 15.31
N SER A 19 12.50 30.52 14.92
CA SER A 19 12.68 29.08 14.80
C SER A 19 12.69 28.27 16.11
N ASP A 20 12.91 28.89 17.27
CA ASP A 20 12.84 28.22 18.58
C ASP A 20 11.40 28.17 19.12
N ILE A 21 10.52 29.05 18.63
CA ILE A 21 9.11 29.15 19.03
C ILE A 21 8.18 28.46 18.02
N CYS A 22 8.57 28.41 16.74
CA CYS A 22 7.77 27.78 15.70
C CYS A 22 8.34 26.42 15.29
N PRO A 23 7.54 25.34 15.28
CA PRO A 23 7.98 24.06 14.74
C PRO A 23 8.43 24.22 13.27
N PRO A 24 9.33 23.35 12.78
CA PRO A 24 9.82 23.39 11.41
C PRO A 24 8.67 23.39 10.39
N PRO A 25 8.90 23.84 9.14
CA PRO A 25 7.89 23.82 8.07
C PRO A 25 7.05 22.56 8.13
N LEU A 26 5.73 22.72 8.20
CA LEU A 26 4.79 21.59 8.17
C LEU A 26 4.82 20.97 6.78
N LEU A 27 5.83 20.14 6.54
CA LEU A 27 5.90 19.26 5.41
C LEU A 27 4.76 18.24 5.51
N PRO A 28 4.24 17.78 4.37
CA PRO A 28 3.29 16.67 4.39
C PRO A 28 3.94 15.48 5.11
N LEU A 29 3.18 14.85 5.99
CA LEU A 29 3.62 13.69 6.75
C LEU A 29 4.20 12.62 5.82
N THR A 30 5.27 11.99 6.27
CA THR A 30 5.86 10.84 5.58
C THR A 30 5.61 9.58 6.42
N LYS A 31 5.83 8.41 5.81
CA LYS A 31 5.69 7.12 6.52
C LYS A 31 6.60 7.03 7.76
N ALA A 32 7.74 7.73 7.77
CA ALA A 32 8.68 7.71 8.88
C ALA A 32 8.18 8.49 10.11
N ASP A 33 7.30 9.47 9.90
CA ASP A 33 6.80 10.35 10.98
C ASP A 33 5.67 9.69 11.79
N ILE A 34 5.16 8.55 11.33
CA ILE A 34 3.97 7.90 11.90
C ILE A 34 4.42 6.89 12.94
N GLN A 35 4.07 7.19 14.19
CA GLN A 35 4.32 6.30 15.30
C GLN A 35 3.30 5.15 15.33
N PRO A 36 3.71 3.93 15.71
CA PRO A 36 2.79 2.85 16.02
C PRO A 36 1.80 3.29 17.11
N GLY A 37 0.50 3.03 16.93
CA GLY A 37 -0.56 3.46 17.82
C GLY A 37 -1.08 4.87 17.56
N SER A 38 -0.50 5.62 16.62
CA SER A 38 -1.09 6.89 16.17
C SER A 38 -2.36 6.65 15.36
N GLU A 39 -3.28 7.61 15.37
CA GLU A 39 -4.55 7.50 14.62
C GLU A 39 -4.35 7.28 13.11
N ASN A 40 -3.23 7.78 12.58
CA ASN A 40 -2.85 7.66 11.18
C ASN A 40 -2.02 6.39 10.87
N GLU A 41 -1.86 5.48 11.84
CA GLU A 41 -1.32 4.15 11.59
C GLU A 41 -2.21 3.41 10.58
N ARG A 42 -1.58 2.87 9.54
CA ARG A 42 -2.26 2.12 8.48
C ARG A 42 -1.67 0.74 8.36
N ILE A 43 -2.55 -0.24 8.19
CA ILE A 43 -2.19 -1.62 7.92
C ILE A 43 -2.08 -1.82 6.40
N GLY A 44 -1.10 -2.61 5.97
CA GLY A 44 -0.93 -3.01 4.56
C GLY A 44 0.07 -2.14 3.79
N LEU A 45 -0.19 -1.95 2.50
CA LEU A 45 0.68 -1.16 1.63
C LEU A 45 0.44 0.33 1.84
N VAL A 46 1.31 0.95 2.63
CA VAL A 46 1.26 2.39 2.92
C VAL A 46 2.17 3.15 1.96
N ARG A 47 1.60 4.08 1.17
CA ARG A 47 2.32 4.98 0.26
C ARG A 47 2.43 6.39 0.86
N ASN A 48 3.51 7.10 0.56
CA ASN A 48 3.71 8.48 1.04
C ASN A 48 2.64 9.45 0.54
N SER A 49 2.13 9.25 -0.69
CA SER A 49 1.07 10.08 -1.26
C SER A 49 -0.24 10.04 -0.47
N MET A 50 -0.49 8.97 0.31
CA MET A 50 -1.69 8.87 1.14
C MET A 50 -1.70 9.91 2.26
N PHE A 51 -0.53 10.37 2.70
CA PHE A 51 -0.38 11.38 3.75
C PHE A 51 -0.37 12.82 3.21
N GLN A 52 -0.24 12.97 1.90
CA GLN A 52 -0.39 14.24 1.19
C GLN A 52 -1.86 14.59 0.89
N ASN A 53 -2.77 13.60 0.96
CA ASN A 53 -4.19 13.83 0.70
C ASN A 53 -4.95 14.13 2.01
N PRO A 54 -5.51 15.35 2.19
CA PRO A 54 -6.20 15.73 3.42
C PRO A 54 -7.54 15.00 3.62
N LEU A 55 -8.12 14.39 2.58
CA LEU A 55 -9.34 13.58 2.67
C LEU A 55 -9.05 12.20 3.26
N ILE A 56 -7.83 11.71 3.06
CA ILE A 56 -7.42 10.38 3.48
C ILE A 56 -6.86 10.42 4.91
N LEU A 57 -6.15 11.50 5.28
CA LEU A 57 -5.57 11.67 6.60
C LEU A 57 -6.64 11.87 7.69
N LYS A 58 -6.51 11.16 8.81
CA LYS A 58 -7.36 11.34 9.99
C LYS A 58 -6.86 12.53 10.83
N SER A 59 -7.81 13.23 11.44
CA SER A 59 -7.54 14.37 12.32
C SER A 59 -7.07 13.89 13.69
N GLU A 60 -5.79 14.13 13.99
CA GLU A 60 -5.20 13.86 15.30
C GLU A 60 -5.96 14.58 16.42
N LEU A 61 -6.36 13.85 17.47
CA LEU A 61 -7.00 14.42 18.65
C LEU A 61 -6.16 15.55 19.26
N GLY A 62 -6.81 16.66 19.61
CA GLY A 62 -6.15 17.85 20.16
C GLY A 62 -5.35 18.68 19.13
N ARG A 63 -5.37 18.32 17.84
CA ARG A 63 -4.71 19.07 16.77
C ARG A 63 -5.70 19.52 15.71
N THR A 64 -5.40 20.64 15.07
CA THR A 64 -6.18 21.09 13.91
C THR A 64 -5.96 20.16 12.72
N ARG A 65 -6.99 19.99 11.89
CA ARG A 65 -6.90 19.14 10.70
C ARG A 65 -5.79 19.64 9.78
N ARG A 66 -4.84 18.76 9.46
CA ARG A 66 -3.75 19.08 8.53
C ARG A 66 -4.30 19.24 7.11
N ARG A 67 -3.89 20.31 6.42
CA ARG A 67 -4.25 20.53 5.00
C ARG A 67 -3.35 19.78 4.02
N CYS A 68 -2.27 19.17 4.50
CA CYS A 68 -1.31 18.37 3.73
C CYS A 68 -0.68 19.09 2.52
N ALA A 69 -0.76 20.41 2.47
CA ALA A 69 -0.13 21.24 1.45
C ALA A 69 1.32 21.54 1.84
N LYS A 70 2.17 21.79 0.84
CA LYS A 70 3.51 22.35 1.08
C LYS A 70 3.34 23.81 1.46
N ILE A 71 3.60 24.08 2.73
CA ILE A 71 3.49 25.40 3.32
C ILE A 71 4.90 26.02 3.33
N PRO A 72 5.07 27.29 2.93
CA PRO A 72 6.38 27.93 2.99
C PRO A 72 6.90 27.97 4.44
N GLY A 73 8.23 27.88 4.57
CA GLY A 73 8.88 27.65 5.87
C GLY A 73 8.69 28.76 6.89
N ALA A 74 9.24 28.58 8.09
CA ALA A 74 9.05 29.48 9.23
C ALA A 74 9.40 30.96 8.95
N ASN A 75 10.24 31.22 7.95
CA ASN A 75 10.62 32.57 7.53
C ASN A 75 9.57 33.29 6.67
N PHE A 76 8.48 32.60 6.30
CA PHE A 76 7.40 33.19 5.51
C PHE A 76 6.30 33.76 6.41
N VAL A 77 6.05 35.06 6.26
CA VAL A 77 4.96 35.75 6.96
C VAL A 77 3.69 35.65 6.13
N TYR A 78 2.66 35.00 6.68
CA TYR A 78 1.33 34.95 6.06
C TYR A 78 0.60 36.28 6.21
N GLY A 79 -0.20 36.61 5.20
CA GLY A 79 -0.99 37.84 5.16
C GLY A 79 -0.62 38.73 3.98
N LEU A 80 -1.42 39.77 3.76
CA LEU A 80 -1.12 40.79 2.76
C LEU A 80 -0.10 41.74 3.37
N THR A 81 1.13 41.74 2.82
CA THR A 81 2.05 42.85 3.07
C THR A 81 1.69 43.97 2.12
N VAL A 82 1.08 45.03 2.64
CA VAL A 82 0.84 46.25 1.85
C VAL A 82 2.18 46.94 1.68
N ARG A 83 2.93 46.52 0.66
CA ARG A 83 4.04 47.33 0.16
C ARG A 83 3.39 48.44 -0.65
N GLY A 84 3.47 49.67 -0.16
CA GLY A 84 2.93 50.84 -0.87
C GLY A 84 3.66 51.01 -2.20
N THR A 85 3.12 50.40 -3.25
CA THR A 85 3.58 50.56 -4.64
C THR A 85 2.90 51.73 -5.33
N ASP A 86 1.94 52.36 -4.67
CA ASP A 86 1.01 53.32 -5.27
C ASP A 86 1.63 54.71 -5.50
N GLY A 87 2.97 54.80 -5.60
CA GLY A 87 3.74 56.05 -5.77
C GLY A 87 3.52 57.13 -4.70
N GLY A 88 2.67 56.85 -3.71
CA GLY A 88 2.21 57.78 -2.70
C GLY A 88 1.26 58.86 -3.26
N VAL A 89 1.17 59.95 -2.51
CA VAL A 89 0.37 61.13 -2.84
C VAL A 89 0.61 61.68 -4.27
N PRO A 90 1.85 61.76 -4.81
CA PRO A 90 2.05 62.39 -6.13
C PRO A 90 1.46 61.59 -7.29
N GLU A 91 1.49 60.26 -7.25
CA GLU A 91 0.89 59.42 -8.30
C GLU A 91 -0.65 59.49 -8.27
N ALA A 92 -1.23 59.53 -7.06
CA ALA A 92 -2.67 59.67 -6.86
C ALA A 92 -3.24 61.00 -7.37
N ILE A 93 -2.46 62.10 -7.29
CA ILE A 93 -2.85 63.41 -7.82
C ILE A 93 -2.56 63.53 -9.32
N GLY A 94 -1.46 62.94 -9.79
CA GLY A 94 -0.97 63.11 -11.16
C GLY A 94 -1.68 62.29 -12.23
N HIS A 95 -2.33 61.16 -11.88
CA HIS A 95 -2.94 60.25 -12.86
C HIS A 95 -4.38 59.89 -12.49
N TRP A 96 -5.34 60.30 -13.32
CA TRP A 96 -6.75 59.90 -13.16
C TRP A 96 -7.00 58.50 -13.77
N HIS A 97 -6.80 57.45 -12.98
CA HIS A 97 -7.07 56.08 -13.41
C HIS A 97 -8.58 55.76 -13.33
N VAL A 98 -9.29 55.83 -14.46
CA VAL A 98 -10.67 55.32 -14.56
C VAL A 98 -10.65 53.80 -14.59
N MET A 99 -11.10 53.15 -13.52
CA MET A 99 -11.23 51.69 -13.49
C MET A 99 -12.30 51.25 -14.51
N PRO A 100 -11.99 50.35 -15.46
CA PRO A 100 -13.00 49.85 -16.38
C PRO A 100 -14.07 49.09 -15.60
N THR A 101 -15.34 49.33 -15.94
CA THR A 101 -16.47 48.68 -15.29
C THR A 101 -16.35 47.16 -15.48
N ARG A 102 -16.35 46.42 -14.37
CA ARG A 102 -16.20 44.96 -14.40
C ARG A 102 -17.44 44.35 -15.07
N ALA A 103 -17.29 43.84 -16.30
CA ALA A 103 -18.39 43.24 -17.03
C ALA A 103 -18.99 42.05 -16.25
N ILE A 104 -20.27 42.13 -15.92
CA ILE A 104 -21.02 41.04 -15.28
C ILE A 104 -21.12 39.90 -16.29
N LYS A 105 -20.41 38.79 -16.04
CA LYS A 105 -20.48 37.60 -16.89
C LYS A 105 -21.91 37.05 -16.84
N LYS A 106 -22.58 36.96 -18.00
CA LYS A 106 -23.89 36.31 -18.13
C LYS A 106 -23.77 34.84 -17.72
N LYS A 107 -24.74 34.33 -16.97
CA LYS A 107 -24.78 32.92 -16.57
C LYS A 107 -25.01 32.05 -17.82
N GLU A 108 -24.00 31.27 -18.20
CA GLU A 108 -24.10 30.35 -19.34
C GLU A 108 -25.18 29.29 -19.07
N MET A 109 -26.01 29.02 -20.08
CA MET A 109 -27.02 27.96 -20.00
C MET A 109 -26.33 26.59 -20.01
N PRO A 110 -26.77 25.62 -19.18
CA PRO A 110 -26.15 24.30 -19.16
C PRO A 110 -26.31 23.59 -20.51
N LYS A 111 -25.27 22.88 -20.96
CA LYS A 111 -25.27 22.09 -22.19
C LYS A 111 -26.14 20.83 -22.04
N ASP A 112 -26.84 20.45 -23.11
CA ASP A 112 -27.66 19.24 -23.18
C ASP A 112 -26.86 18.07 -23.78
N PHE A 113 -26.14 17.38 -22.90
CA PHE A 113 -25.31 16.25 -23.31
C PHE A 113 -26.12 15.08 -23.86
N ILE A 114 -27.38 14.88 -23.45
CA ILE A 114 -28.16 13.70 -23.87
C ILE A 114 -28.51 13.81 -25.36
N HIS A 115 -29.02 14.97 -25.78
CA HIS A 115 -29.37 15.20 -27.17
C HIS A 115 -28.13 15.32 -28.07
N MET A 116 -27.10 16.00 -27.59
CA MET A 116 -25.82 16.10 -28.30
C MET A 116 -25.21 14.72 -28.53
N ASN A 117 -25.27 13.85 -27.52
CA ASN A 117 -24.74 12.49 -27.62
C ASN A 117 -25.54 11.62 -28.59
N SER A 118 -26.88 11.70 -28.50
CA SER A 118 -27.80 11.00 -29.41
C SER A 118 -27.61 11.41 -30.87
N ASN A 119 -27.45 12.71 -31.13
CA ASN A 119 -27.20 13.22 -32.48
C ASN A 119 -25.81 12.82 -33.01
N GLY A 120 -24.79 12.78 -32.16
CA GLY A 120 -23.47 12.27 -32.54
C GLY A 120 -23.53 10.81 -33.00
N ILE A 121 -24.31 9.97 -32.31
CA ILE A 121 -24.53 8.58 -32.72
C ILE A 121 -25.32 8.51 -34.03
N LYS A 122 -26.35 9.35 -34.21
CA LYS A 122 -27.10 9.44 -35.48
C LYS A 122 -26.24 9.91 -36.65
N ALA A 123 -25.22 10.72 -36.39
CA ALA A 123 -24.24 11.17 -37.37
C ALA A 123 -23.16 10.10 -37.68
N GLY A 124 -23.23 8.92 -37.06
CA GLY A 124 -22.29 7.82 -37.29
C GLY A 124 -20.97 7.94 -36.52
N LEU A 125 -20.91 8.79 -35.47
CA LEU A 125 -19.72 8.96 -34.65
C LEU A 125 -19.78 8.01 -33.45
N PHE A 126 -18.91 7.00 -33.46
CA PHE A 126 -18.89 5.94 -32.45
C PHE A 126 -17.66 6.03 -31.53
N THR A 127 -16.62 6.77 -31.91
CA THR A 127 -15.41 6.93 -31.11
C THR A 127 -15.53 8.10 -30.14
N ALA A 128 -15.00 7.96 -28.92
CA ALA A 128 -15.03 9.04 -27.93
C ALA A 128 -14.38 10.35 -28.41
N LYS A 129 -13.32 10.27 -29.24
CA LYS A 129 -12.66 11.44 -29.83
C LYS A 129 -13.55 12.17 -30.82
N GLU A 130 -14.21 11.44 -31.70
CA GLU A 130 -15.16 11.98 -32.68
C GLU A 130 -16.33 12.65 -31.97
N HIS A 131 -16.81 12.02 -30.91
CA HIS A 131 -17.90 12.55 -30.10
C HIS A 131 -17.50 13.82 -29.36
N HIS A 132 -16.27 13.90 -28.85
CA HIS A 132 -15.73 15.12 -28.26
C HIS A 132 -15.66 16.27 -29.28
N LEU A 133 -15.17 16.01 -30.49
CA LEU A 133 -15.14 16.99 -31.58
C LEU A 133 -16.56 17.42 -31.97
N TYR A 134 -17.48 16.47 -32.06
CA TYR A 134 -18.90 16.74 -32.33
C TYR A 134 -19.51 17.69 -31.30
N CYS A 135 -19.23 17.44 -30.01
CA CYS A 135 -19.71 18.26 -28.91
C CYS A 135 -19.12 19.68 -28.90
N GLN A 136 -17.93 19.88 -29.46
CA GLN A 136 -17.33 21.22 -29.61
C GLN A 136 -18.01 22.02 -30.72
N HIS A 137 -18.38 21.36 -31.82
CA HIS A 137 -18.98 22.02 -32.98
C HIS A 137 -20.50 22.15 -32.92
N HIS A 138 -21.19 21.29 -32.17
CA HIS A 138 -22.65 21.21 -32.10
C HIS A 138 -23.15 21.48 -30.68
N GLU A 139 -23.06 22.74 -30.25
CA GLU A 139 -23.46 23.14 -28.90
C GLU A 139 -25.00 23.23 -28.79
N LEU A 140 -25.59 22.26 -28.09
CA LEU A 140 -26.99 22.29 -27.67
C LEU A 140 -27.07 22.67 -26.20
N HIS A 141 -27.92 23.64 -25.87
CA HIS A 141 -28.16 24.06 -24.49
C HIS A 141 -29.56 23.64 -24.04
N CYS A 142 -29.67 23.23 -22.78
CA CYS A 142 -30.96 22.92 -22.18
C CYS A 142 -31.81 24.18 -22.15
N LYS A 143 -32.96 24.17 -22.85
CA LYS A 143 -34.00 25.18 -22.64
C LYS A 143 -34.48 25.01 -21.21
N THR A 144 -34.17 25.98 -20.35
CA THR A 144 -34.45 25.96 -18.91
C THR A 144 -35.88 25.48 -18.63
N THR A 145 -36.04 24.31 -17.97
CA THR A 145 -37.22 23.87 -17.17
C THR A 145 -37.22 22.39 -16.76
N VAL A 146 -36.23 21.57 -17.12
CA VAL A 146 -36.20 20.17 -16.62
C VAL A 146 -35.42 20.06 -15.31
N ALA A 147 -35.79 20.88 -14.33
CA ALA A 147 -35.33 20.69 -12.98
C ALA A 147 -36.03 19.47 -12.38
N LYS A 148 -35.29 18.35 -12.31
CA LYS A 148 -35.39 17.37 -11.22
C LYS A 148 -36.79 16.83 -10.91
N THR A 149 -37.54 16.38 -11.90
CA THR A 149 -38.67 15.50 -11.58
C THR A 149 -38.11 14.10 -11.39
N PHE A 150 -38.06 13.63 -10.13
CA PHE A 150 -38.01 12.20 -9.84
C PHE A 150 -39.01 11.48 -10.75
N PRO A 151 -38.73 10.27 -11.26
CA PRO A 151 -39.69 9.56 -12.10
C PRO A 151 -41.05 9.53 -11.38
N LYS A 152 -42.04 10.22 -11.94
CA LYS A 152 -43.39 10.40 -11.34
C LYS A 152 -44.08 9.06 -11.05
N ASN A 153 -43.63 7.99 -11.71
CA ASN A 153 -44.19 6.67 -11.63
C ASN A 153 -43.13 5.69 -11.13
N VAL A 154 -42.92 5.67 -9.81
CA VAL A 154 -42.29 4.51 -9.17
C VAL A 154 -43.37 3.42 -9.15
N PRO A 155 -43.11 2.21 -9.68
CA PRO A 155 -44.09 1.12 -9.64
C PRO A 155 -44.46 0.83 -8.19
N ARG A 156 -45.77 0.76 -7.89
CA ARG A 156 -46.27 0.42 -6.56
C ARG A 156 -45.90 -1.04 -6.28
N LEU A 157 -45.11 -1.25 -5.23
CA LEU A 157 -44.88 -2.58 -4.68
C LEU A 157 -46.17 -3.03 -3.95
N PRO A 158 -46.53 -4.32 -3.96
CA PRO A 158 -47.66 -4.85 -3.20
C PRO A 158 -47.46 -4.67 -1.70
N ASP A 159 -48.54 -4.33 -0.97
CA ASP A 159 -48.50 -3.92 0.45
C ASP A 159 -47.95 -4.97 1.42
N ALA A 160 -47.93 -6.26 1.03
CA ALA A 160 -47.50 -7.39 1.87
C ALA A 160 -46.22 -8.08 1.38
N MET A 161 -45.47 -7.46 0.46
CA MET A 161 -44.29 -8.06 -0.13
C MET A 161 -43.07 -7.93 0.79
N THR A 162 -42.93 -8.87 1.72
CA THR A 162 -41.77 -8.92 2.63
C THR A 162 -40.58 -9.59 1.93
N TYR A 163 -39.75 -8.79 1.26
CA TYR A 163 -38.45 -9.27 0.80
C TYR A 163 -37.40 -9.12 1.89
N GLY A 164 -36.64 -10.19 2.18
CA GLY A 164 -35.47 -10.08 3.03
C GLY A 164 -35.08 -11.39 3.72
N LYS A 165 -33.82 -11.47 4.11
CA LYS A 165 -33.31 -12.49 5.03
C LYS A 165 -33.78 -12.11 6.45
N PRO A 166 -34.21 -13.06 7.30
CA PRO A 166 -34.60 -12.77 8.67
C PRO A 166 -33.50 -11.99 9.40
N TYR A 167 -33.89 -11.14 10.36
CA TYR A 167 -32.97 -10.28 11.08
C TYR A 167 -31.90 -11.15 11.76
N PRO A 168 -30.61 -10.98 11.46
CA PRO A 168 -29.57 -11.69 12.17
C PRO A 168 -29.65 -11.33 13.67
N PRO A 169 -29.23 -12.22 14.58
CA PRO A 169 -29.20 -11.92 16.00
C PRO A 169 -28.48 -10.57 16.21
N PRO A 170 -29.01 -9.68 17.07
CA PRO A 170 -28.43 -8.35 17.24
C PRO A 170 -27.00 -8.53 17.75
N THR A 171 -26.04 -7.98 17.00
CA THR A 171 -24.68 -7.81 17.50
C THR A 171 -24.73 -7.07 18.84
N PRO A 172 -24.12 -7.61 19.91
CA PRO A 172 -24.19 -7.00 21.23
C PRO A 172 -23.70 -5.55 21.16
N ILE A 173 -24.59 -4.61 21.49
CA ILE A 173 -24.33 -3.18 21.30
C ILE A 173 -23.10 -2.69 22.07
N THR A 174 -22.79 -3.35 23.19
CA THR A 174 -21.61 -3.09 24.01
C THR A 174 -20.31 -3.28 23.22
N GLU A 175 -20.23 -4.29 22.35
CA GLU A 175 -19.03 -4.56 21.54
C GLU A 175 -18.85 -3.54 20.42
N ILE A 176 -19.97 -3.03 19.89
CA ILE A 176 -19.97 -1.94 18.90
C ILE A 176 -19.49 -0.65 19.56
N LEU A 177 -20.06 -0.29 20.72
CA LEU A 177 -19.68 0.92 21.47
C LEU A 177 -18.20 0.90 21.88
N GLN A 178 -17.67 -0.28 22.19
CA GLN A 178 -16.27 -0.49 22.55
C GLN A 178 -15.32 -0.65 21.35
N HIS A 179 -15.80 -0.57 20.10
CA HIS A 179 -15.01 -0.79 18.88
C HIS A 179 -14.28 -2.16 18.82
N LYS A 180 -14.79 -3.18 19.53
CA LYS A 180 -14.12 -4.48 19.68
C LYS A 180 -13.85 -5.19 18.36
N PHE A 181 -14.81 -5.15 17.43
CA PHE A 181 -14.66 -5.80 16.11
C PHE A 181 -13.55 -5.16 15.28
N GLY A 182 -13.42 -3.83 15.33
CA GLY A 182 -12.34 -3.12 14.66
C GLY A 182 -10.98 -3.50 15.25
N ASP A 183 -10.89 -3.59 16.57
CA ASP A 183 -9.65 -3.97 17.26
C ASP A 183 -9.25 -5.42 16.99
N GLN A 184 -10.21 -6.36 17.01
CA GLN A 184 -9.98 -7.76 16.65
C GLN A 184 -9.44 -7.87 15.21
N TRP A 185 -10.08 -7.18 14.25
CA TRP A 185 -9.64 -7.16 12.86
C TRP A 185 -8.21 -6.60 12.72
N LEU A 186 -7.88 -5.50 13.41
CA LEU A 186 -6.54 -4.92 13.43
C LEU A 186 -5.52 -5.92 14.00
N GLN A 187 -5.85 -6.61 15.09
CA GLN A 187 -4.99 -7.61 15.72
C GLN A 187 -4.74 -8.81 14.80
N GLU A 188 -5.77 -9.34 14.15
CA GLU A 188 -5.65 -10.44 13.19
C GLU A 188 -4.74 -10.06 12.03
N HIS A 189 -4.92 -8.88 11.46
CA HIS A 189 -4.06 -8.38 10.38
C HIS A 189 -2.61 -8.16 10.84
N ARG A 190 -2.38 -7.65 12.05
CA ARG A 190 -1.03 -7.52 12.63
C ARG A 190 -0.36 -8.89 12.77
N LYS A 191 -1.08 -9.89 13.32
CA LYS A 191 -0.61 -11.28 13.43
C LYS A 191 -0.30 -11.89 12.06
N ALA A 192 -1.18 -11.70 11.06
CA ALA A 192 -0.98 -12.18 9.70
C ALA A 192 0.27 -11.56 9.04
N ASN A 193 0.46 -10.25 9.19
CA ASN A 193 1.64 -9.55 8.68
C ASN A 193 2.94 -10.03 9.35
N MET A 194 2.93 -10.26 10.67
CA MET A 194 4.07 -10.84 11.38
C MET A 194 4.42 -12.24 10.87
N ARG A 195 3.41 -13.10 10.67
CA ARG A 195 3.59 -14.44 10.07
C ARG A 195 4.20 -14.37 8.66
N LEU A 196 3.72 -13.44 7.82
CA LEU A 196 4.28 -13.23 6.48
C LEU A 196 5.75 -12.76 6.53
N LYS A 197 6.09 -11.84 7.44
CA LYS A 197 7.49 -11.41 7.66
C LYS A 197 8.36 -12.57 8.10
N GLN A 198 7.93 -13.36 9.09
CA GLN A 198 8.66 -14.54 9.57
C GLN A 198 8.91 -15.54 8.43
N LYS A 199 7.88 -15.87 7.63
CA LYS A 199 8.04 -16.76 6.46
C LYS A 199 9.05 -16.23 5.45
N LYS A 200 9.07 -14.91 5.18
CA LYS A 200 10.07 -14.28 4.30
C LYS A 200 11.49 -14.38 4.88
N HIS A 201 11.65 -14.16 6.18
CA HIS A 201 12.94 -14.31 6.86
C HIS A 201 13.44 -15.77 6.84
N LEU A 202 12.56 -16.75 7.08
CA LEU A 202 12.88 -18.18 6.98
C LEU A 202 13.33 -18.57 5.57
N LYS A 203 12.58 -18.20 4.53
CA LYS A 203 12.95 -18.45 3.12
C LYS A 203 14.30 -17.83 2.74
N LYS A 204 14.67 -16.69 3.33
CA LYS A 204 15.98 -16.06 3.08
C LYS A 204 17.11 -16.85 3.75
N ARG A 205 16.86 -17.52 4.88
CA ARG A 205 17.81 -18.41 5.55
C ARG A 205 17.97 -19.75 4.84
N GLU A 206 16.90 -20.29 4.27
CA GLU A 206 16.94 -21.53 3.47
C GLU A 206 17.74 -21.38 2.18
N LYS A 207 17.79 -20.17 1.60
CA LYS A 207 18.57 -19.86 0.39
C LYS A 207 20.00 -19.45 0.72
N THR A 208 20.71 -20.20 1.55
CA THR A 208 22.18 -20.13 1.56
C THR A 208 22.68 -20.65 0.22
N HIS A 209 23.43 -19.82 -0.51
CA HIS A 209 24.02 -20.24 -1.77
C HIS A 209 24.97 -21.42 -1.54
N GLU A 210 24.79 -22.49 -2.32
CA GLU A 210 25.71 -23.61 -2.30
C GLU A 210 27.06 -23.15 -2.87
N THR A 211 28.10 -23.15 -2.05
CA THR A 211 29.48 -22.96 -2.52
C THR A 211 29.95 -24.21 -3.27
N ARG A 212 30.92 -24.06 -4.17
CA ARG A 212 31.56 -25.18 -4.90
C ARG A 212 31.94 -26.34 -3.97
N MET A 213 32.45 -26.04 -2.78
CA MET A 213 32.77 -27.03 -1.75
C MET A 213 31.54 -27.85 -1.29
N THR A 214 30.43 -27.18 -0.99
CA THR A 214 29.19 -27.86 -0.57
C THR A 214 28.59 -28.71 -1.68
N MET A 215 28.68 -28.27 -2.94
CA MET A 215 28.24 -29.06 -4.08
C MET A 215 29.10 -30.32 -4.26
N LEU A 216 30.43 -30.20 -4.12
CA LEU A 216 31.35 -31.34 -4.20
C LEU A 216 31.14 -32.34 -3.05
N ASN A 217 30.82 -31.87 -1.84
CA ASN A 217 30.51 -32.76 -0.71
C ASN A 217 29.17 -33.52 -0.89
N LYS A 218 28.18 -32.91 -1.53
CA LYS A 218 26.87 -33.55 -1.81
C LYS A 218 26.94 -34.54 -2.98
N TYR A 219 27.86 -34.31 -3.92
CA TYR A 219 27.99 -35.15 -5.10
C TYR A 219 28.68 -36.47 -4.75
N GLN A 220 27.89 -37.54 -4.64
CA GLN A 220 28.41 -38.89 -4.57
C GLN A 220 28.63 -39.41 -5.99
N ILE A 221 29.85 -39.90 -6.26
CA ILE A 221 30.13 -40.58 -7.52
C ILE A 221 29.22 -41.83 -7.58
N PRO A 222 28.40 -42.02 -8.62
CA PRO A 222 27.57 -43.20 -8.73
C PRO A 222 28.49 -44.42 -8.84
N VAL A 223 28.65 -45.14 -7.73
CA VAL A 223 29.40 -46.38 -7.69
C VAL A 223 28.56 -47.42 -8.42
N LYS A 224 29.05 -47.93 -9.55
CA LYS A 224 28.46 -49.11 -10.18
C LYS A 224 28.54 -50.25 -9.16
N ILE A 225 27.39 -50.63 -8.61
CA ILE A 225 27.30 -51.79 -7.73
C ILE A 225 27.33 -52.98 -8.66
N ASP A 226 28.53 -53.50 -8.93
CA ASP A 226 28.66 -54.76 -9.64
C ASP A 226 27.89 -55.82 -8.85
N SER A 227 27.00 -56.53 -9.55
CA SER A 227 26.21 -57.59 -8.93
C SER A 227 27.18 -58.59 -8.30
N GLN A 228 27.01 -58.84 -7.00
CA GLN A 228 27.82 -59.84 -6.31
C GLN A 228 27.72 -61.16 -7.09
N TRP A 229 28.85 -61.83 -7.29
CA TRP A 229 28.87 -63.08 -8.04
C TRP A 229 27.88 -64.07 -7.42
N HIS A 230 26.96 -64.56 -8.25
CA HIS A 230 25.91 -65.48 -7.82
C HIS A 230 25.95 -66.71 -8.74
N MET A 231 25.91 -67.91 -8.16
CA MET A 231 25.82 -69.12 -8.98
C MET A 231 24.51 -69.13 -9.77
N PRO A 232 24.52 -69.50 -11.07
CA PRO A 232 23.32 -69.54 -11.91
C PRO A 232 22.21 -70.44 -11.37
N LYS A 233 22.57 -71.59 -10.79
CA LYS A 233 21.61 -72.54 -10.21
C LYS A 233 20.80 -71.97 -9.04
N PHE A 234 21.31 -70.94 -8.37
CA PHE A 234 20.65 -70.33 -7.21
C PHE A 234 19.86 -69.07 -7.56
N GLN A 235 19.90 -68.55 -8.80
CA GLN A 235 19.12 -67.36 -9.18
C GLN A 235 17.59 -67.61 -9.14
N LYS A 236 17.16 -68.84 -9.41
CA LYS A 236 15.74 -69.21 -9.48
C LYS A 236 15.19 -69.76 -8.16
N ILE A 237 16.04 -69.95 -7.14
CA ILE A 237 15.61 -70.57 -5.88
C ILE A 237 15.19 -69.47 -4.92
N ALA A 238 13.96 -69.53 -4.44
CA ALA A 238 13.47 -68.61 -3.42
C ALA A 238 14.23 -68.81 -2.11
N ARG A 239 14.34 -67.73 -1.32
CA ARG A 239 14.94 -67.80 0.01
C ARG A 239 14.19 -68.81 0.88
N HIS A 240 14.92 -69.76 1.46
CA HIS A 240 14.34 -70.79 2.32
C HIS A 240 14.08 -70.29 3.74
N LEU A 241 14.80 -69.24 4.17
CA LEU A 241 14.65 -68.62 5.49
C LEU A 241 14.36 -67.13 5.30
N ASP A 242 13.31 -66.64 5.95
CA ASP A 242 13.10 -65.20 6.15
C ASP A 242 13.36 -64.90 7.63
N THR A 243 14.50 -64.27 7.91
CA THR A 243 14.93 -63.93 9.27
C THR A 243 14.27 -62.66 9.79
N PHE A 244 13.49 -61.97 8.95
CA PHE A 244 12.83 -60.72 9.31
C PHE A 244 11.37 -60.97 9.71
N PRO A 245 10.87 -60.33 10.79
CA PRO A 245 9.47 -60.46 11.22
C PRO A 245 8.45 -59.96 10.19
N SER A 246 8.80 -58.92 9.43
CA SER A 246 7.94 -58.30 8.42
C SER A 246 8.72 -57.99 7.13
N GLN A 247 8.01 -57.92 6.01
CA GLN A 247 8.58 -57.46 4.74
C GLN A 247 9.04 -55.99 4.79
N GLU A 248 8.39 -55.17 5.61
CA GLU A 248 8.81 -53.78 5.86
C GLU A 248 10.15 -53.71 6.60
N ASP A 249 10.32 -54.55 7.64
CA ASP A 249 11.57 -54.64 8.41
C ASP A 249 12.73 -55.09 7.52
N ARG A 250 12.48 -56.02 6.61
CA ARG A 250 13.45 -56.46 5.61
C ARG A 250 13.88 -55.33 4.68
N LEU A 251 12.93 -54.54 4.16
CA LEU A 251 13.25 -53.41 3.30
C LEU A 251 14.04 -52.34 4.06
N ASN A 252 13.67 -52.10 5.32
CA ASN A 252 14.39 -51.16 6.20
C ASN A 252 15.81 -51.63 6.50
N ALA A 253 16.01 -52.92 6.78
CA ALA A 253 17.34 -53.50 7.00
C ALA A 253 18.21 -53.43 5.74
N MET A 254 17.66 -53.74 4.56
CA MET A 254 18.38 -53.62 3.29
C MET A 254 18.74 -52.17 2.98
N LYS A 255 17.85 -51.21 3.27
CA LYS A 255 18.15 -49.78 3.17
C LYS A 255 19.24 -49.35 4.14
N ALA A 256 19.18 -49.79 5.40
CA ALA A 256 20.21 -49.50 6.39
C ALA A 256 21.58 -50.02 5.95
N GLN A 257 21.64 -51.25 5.42
CA GLN A 257 22.86 -51.83 4.86
C GLN A 257 23.40 -51.02 3.68
N GLN A 258 22.53 -50.52 2.80
CA GLN A 258 22.94 -49.66 1.68
C GLN A 258 23.49 -48.30 2.15
N ILE A 259 22.89 -47.73 3.20
CA ILE A 259 23.34 -46.47 3.82
C ILE A 259 24.70 -46.67 4.53
N GLU A 260 24.91 -47.81 5.17
CA GLU A 260 26.18 -48.15 5.84
C GLU A 260 27.27 -48.66 4.88
N ALA A 261 26.92 -49.13 3.68
CA ALA A 261 27.87 -49.70 2.73
C ALA A 261 29.11 -48.81 2.43
N PRO A 262 29.01 -47.47 2.33
CA PRO A 262 30.18 -46.59 2.17
C PRO A 262 31.16 -46.65 3.36
N VAL A 263 30.66 -46.89 4.58
CA VAL A 263 31.45 -47.02 5.81
C VAL A 263 32.21 -48.35 5.87
N ARG A 264 31.89 -49.30 5.01
CA ARG A 264 32.51 -50.64 4.99
C ARG A 264 33.30 -50.91 3.72
N ARG A 265 33.33 -49.96 2.78
CA ARG A 265 34.02 -50.08 1.49
C ARG A 265 35.35 -49.31 1.51
N GLY A 266 36.44 -50.03 1.28
CA GLY A 266 37.81 -49.51 1.22
C GLY A 266 38.80 -50.67 1.21
N GLN A 267 40.03 -50.45 0.71
CA GLN A 267 41.03 -51.52 0.56
C GLN A 267 41.39 -52.22 1.88
N PHE A 268 41.18 -51.56 3.01
CA PHE A 268 41.42 -52.10 4.35
C PHE A 268 40.14 -52.37 5.15
N GLY A 269 38.94 -52.10 4.60
CA GLY A 269 37.66 -52.19 5.33
C GLY A 269 37.40 -51.05 6.32
N TRP A 270 38.20 -49.98 6.24
CA TRP A 270 38.08 -48.79 7.08
C TRP A 270 37.35 -47.75 6.23
N GLY A 271 36.04 -47.62 6.42
CA GLY A 271 35.24 -46.72 5.61
C GLY A 271 35.69 -45.26 5.68
N ILE A 272 35.37 -44.54 4.62
CA ILE A 272 35.48 -43.08 4.60
C ILE A 272 34.27 -42.55 5.39
N TYR A 273 34.52 -41.91 6.54
CA TYR A 273 33.48 -41.22 7.29
C TYR A 273 32.97 -40.01 6.49
N THR A 274 31.88 -40.20 5.75
CA THR A 274 31.10 -39.07 5.25
C THR A 274 30.01 -38.79 6.27
N HIS A 275 30.20 -37.78 7.11
CA HIS A 275 29.16 -37.25 7.98
C HIS A 275 27.98 -36.75 7.11
N ILE A 276 26.80 -37.34 7.33
CA ILE A 276 25.50 -36.88 6.81
C ILE A 276 24.98 -35.79 7.76
#